data_AF-A0A1I7RMQ7-F1
#
_entry.id   AF-A0A1I7RMQ7-F1
#
_cell.length_a   1.000
_cell.length_b   1.000
_cell.length_c   1.000
_cell.angle_alpha   90.00
_cell.angle_beta   90.00
_cell.angle_gamma   90.00
#
_symmetry.space_group_name_H-M   'P 1'
#
loop_
_entity.id
_entity.type
_entity.pdbx_description
1 polymer ?
#
loop_
_entity_poly.entity_id
_entity_poly.type
_entity_poly.pdbx_seq_one_letter_code
_entity_poly.pdbx_strand_id
1 'polypeptide(L)'
;MAPTHVIYEFDLNTVEKLFLGKPWWCPLSERRLIDKLSQFQPFGVKKHLELLNLVHAMHYVAEDEENVNFEELISKEDYQLYLKRQKEGARDDVVVFNPKYKFRPNGEEILEKVNEFFDLDAMDKEDRQVRQFPEESYELPPHIESLYEQYTEGSEPPQ
;
A
#
# COMPACT_ATOMS: atom_id res chain seq x y z
N MET A 1 5.55 -24.41 -23.01
CA MET A 1 4.34 -23.61 -22.73
C MET A 1 4.82 -22.18 -22.47
N ALA A 2 4.50 -21.23 -23.34
CA ALA A 2 4.93 -19.84 -23.21
C ALA A 2 3.98 -19.09 -22.25
N PRO A 3 4.48 -18.15 -21.43
CA PRO A 3 3.63 -17.39 -20.52
C PRO A 3 2.82 -16.37 -21.33
N THR A 4 1.50 -16.45 -21.21
CA THR A 4 0.56 -15.50 -21.78
C THR A 4 0.68 -14.20 -20.99
N HIS A 5 1.38 -13.21 -21.53
CA HIS A 5 1.33 -11.85 -21.00
C HIS A 5 -0.08 -11.29 -21.25
N VAL A 6 -0.90 -11.24 -20.20
CA VAL A 6 -2.18 -10.54 -20.23
C VAL A 6 -1.85 -9.04 -20.17
N ILE A 7 -1.84 -8.41 -21.33
CA ILE A 7 -1.80 -6.95 -21.43
C ILE A 7 -3.21 -6.47 -21.14
N TYR A 8 -3.41 -5.83 -19.98
CA TYR A 8 -4.67 -5.14 -19.69
C TYR A 8 -4.75 -3.91 -20.61
N GLU A 9 -5.56 -3.99 -21.66
CA GLU A 9 -5.89 -2.84 -22.49
C GLU A 9 -6.68 -1.82 -21.65
N PHE A 10 -6.08 -0.65 -21.42
CA PHE A 10 -6.67 0.42 -20.62
C PHE A 10 -7.68 1.20 -21.47
N ASP A 11 -8.95 0.78 -21.47
CA ASP A 11 -10.03 1.44 -22.20
C ASP A 11 -10.44 2.77 -21.54
N LEU A 12 -10.18 3.88 -22.24
CA LEU A 12 -10.52 5.24 -21.82
C LEU A 12 -12.04 5.46 -21.63
N ASN A 13 -12.89 4.67 -22.30
CA ASN A 13 -14.35 4.76 -22.11
C ASN A 13 -14.83 4.10 -20.82
N THR A 14 -14.08 3.10 -20.32
CA THR A 14 -14.35 2.46 -19.03
C THR A 14 -13.95 3.38 -17.88
N VAL A 15 -12.82 4.08 -18.05
CA VAL A 15 -12.33 5.17 -17.20
C VAL A 15 -13.44 6.23 -17.04
N GLU A 16 -13.96 6.83 -18.12
CA GLU A 16 -15.03 7.84 -18.04
C GLU A 16 -16.33 7.36 -17.34
N LYS A 17 -16.72 6.09 -17.53
CA LYS A 17 -17.88 5.51 -16.84
C LYS A 17 -17.64 5.25 -15.34
N LEU A 18 -16.39 4.99 -14.93
CA LEU A 18 -15.99 4.85 -13.52
C LEU A 18 -16.01 6.18 -12.75
N PHE A 19 -15.80 7.33 -13.42
CA PHE A 19 -15.79 8.67 -12.80
C PHE A 19 -17.20 9.26 -12.53
N LEU A 20 -18.28 8.65 -13.03
CA LEU A 20 -19.63 9.25 -13.02
C LEU A 20 -20.60 8.66 -11.97
N GLY A 21 -20.14 7.77 -11.08
CA GLY A 21 -21.03 6.93 -10.27
C GLY A 21 -21.37 7.40 -8.84
N LYS A 22 -20.54 8.21 -8.18
CA LYS A 22 -20.73 8.56 -6.75
C LYS A 22 -20.39 10.03 -6.49
N PRO A 23 -21.28 10.84 -5.90
CA PRO A 23 -21.11 12.30 -5.79
C PRO A 23 -19.95 12.75 -4.89
N TRP A 24 -19.29 11.82 -4.20
CA TRP A 24 -18.19 12.06 -3.28
C TRP A 24 -16.79 11.77 -3.83
N TRP A 25 -16.66 10.97 -4.90
CA TRP A 25 -15.37 10.70 -5.53
C TRP A 25 -15.11 11.72 -6.65
N CYS A 26 -14.10 12.57 -6.46
CA CYS A 26 -13.65 13.46 -7.53
C CYS A 26 -12.44 12.85 -8.26
N PRO A 27 -12.17 13.24 -9.52
CA PRO A 27 -11.05 12.68 -10.29
C PRO A 27 -9.70 12.78 -9.58
N LEU A 28 -9.48 13.85 -8.79
CA LEU A 28 -8.25 14.01 -8.00
C LEU A 28 -8.13 12.97 -6.88
N SER A 29 -9.24 12.67 -6.18
CA SER A 29 -9.28 11.65 -5.13
C SER A 29 -9.11 10.24 -5.71
N GLU A 30 -9.72 9.96 -6.86
CA GLU A 30 -9.57 8.66 -7.51
C GLU A 30 -8.16 8.44 -8.04
N ARG A 31 -7.56 9.43 -8.70
CA ARG A 31 -6.15 9.36 -9.13
C ARG A 31 -5.22 9.10 -7.96
N ARG A 32 -5.43 9.83 -6.86
CA ARG A 32 -4.67 9.66 -5.63
C ARG A 32 -4.81 8.25 -5.06
N LEU A 33 -6.02 7.67 -5.08
CA LEU A 33 -6.25 6.29 -4.67
C LEU A 33 -5.45 5.32 -5.54
N ILE A 34 -5.50 5.47 -6.87
CA ILE A 34 -4.77 4.60 -7.81
C ILE A 34 -3.25 4.67 -7.56
N ASP A 35 -2.71 5.88 -7.43
CA ASP A 35 -1.28 6.07 -7.13
C ASP A 35 -0.90 5.35 -5.83
N LYS A 36 -1.78 5.40 -4.82
CA LYS A 36 -1.55 4.76 -3.52
C LYS A 36 -1.78 3.26 -3.48
N LEU A 37 -2.64 2.71 -4.32
CA LEU A 37 -2.84 1.26 -4.41
C LEU A 37 -1.59 0.52 -4.90
N SER A 38 -0.72 1.21 -5.66
CA SER A 38 0.58 0.65 -6.05
C SER A 38 1.54 0.50 -4.86
N GLN A 39 1.36 1.30 -3.80
CA GLN A 39 2.21 1.33 -2.61
C GLN A 39 1.62 0.49 -1.48
N PHE A 40 0.31 0.60 -1.29
CA PHE A 40 -0.46 -0.08 -0.25
C PHE A 40 -1.41 -1.04 -0.94
N GLN A 41 -1.18 -2.34 -0.79
CA GLN A 41 -2.01 -3.39 -1.38
C GLN A 41 -3.03 -3.86 -0.33
N PRO A 42 -4.28 -3.34 -0.32
CA PRO A 42 -5.27 -3.63 0.73
C PRO A 42 -5.94 -5.00 0.56
N PHE A 43 -5.18 -6.00 0.12
CA PHE A 43 -5.61 -7.38 -0.12
C PHE A 43 -4.57 -8.37 0.44
N GLY A 44 -4.97 -9.63 0.59
CA GLY A 44 -4.14 -10.69 1.14
C GLY A 44 -3.94 -10.59 2.66
N VAL A 45 -2.85 -11.18 3.16
CA VAL A 45 -2.61 -11.35 4.61
C VAL A 45 -2.52 -10.02 5.38
N LYS A 46 -1.96 -8.98 4.77
CA LYS A 46 -1.75 -7.67 5.43
C LYS A 46 -2.89 -6.68 5.20
N LYS A 47 -4.01 -7.12 4.59
CA LYS A 47 -5.08 -6.23 4.11
C LYS A 47 -5.56 -5.19 5.11
N HIS A 48 -5.71 -5.55 6.39
CA HIS A 48 -6.20 -4.62 7.41
C HIS A 48 -5.19 -3.52 7.75
N LEU A 49 -3.89 -3.86 7.80
CA LEU A 49 -2.84 -2.88 8.05
C LEU A 49 -2.64 -1.97 6.84
N GLU A 50 -2.60 -2.56 5.64
CA GLU A 50 -2.44 -1.80 4.40
C GLU A 50 -3.66 -0.89 4.14
N LEU A 51 -4.87 -1.34 4.46
CA LEU A 51 -6.07 -0.51 4.39
C LEU A 51 -6.00 0.68 5.36
N LEU A 52 -5.54 0.47 6.59
CA LEU A 52 -5.37 1.56 7.56
C LEU A 52 -4.37 2.60 7.06
N ASN A 53 -3.23 2.14 6.54
CA ASN A 53 -2.19 3.00 5.96
C ASN A 53 -2.71 3.74 4.73
N LEU A 54 -3.48 3.06 3.87
CA LEU A 54 -4.10 3.64 2.69
C LEU A 54 -5.11 4.72 3.05
N VAL A 55 -5.98 4.47 4.04
CA VAL A 55 -6.89 5.50 4.58
C VAL A 55 -6.09 6.71 5.04
N HIS A 56 -5.03 6.52 5.83
CA HIS A 56 -4.18 7.62 6.28
C HIS A 56 -3.55 8.39 5.10
N ALA A 57 -3.03 7.69 4.09
CA ALA A 57 -2.42 8.28 2.89
C ALA A 57 -3.43 9.00 1.97
N MET A 58 -4.71 8.67 2.06
CA MET A 58 -5.83 9.40 1.44
C MET A 58 -6.27 10.62 2.25
N HIS A 59 -5.87 10.74 3.51
CA HIS A 59 -6.20 11.90 4.35
C HIS A 59 -5.13 12.97 4.33
N TYR A 60 -3.88 12.55 4.11
CA TYR A 60 -2.70 13.36 4.30
C TYR A 60 -1.69 13.17 3.17
N VAL A 61 -0.93 14.22 2.89
CA VAL A 61 0.17 14.21 1.92
C VAL A 61 1.42 14.63 2.66
N ALA A 62 2.39 13.74 2.78
CA ALA A 62 3.65 14.06 3.44
C ALA A 62 4.61 14.77 2.47
N GLU A 63 5.42 15.68 3.00
CA GLU A 63 6.44 16.44 2.24
C GLU A 63 7.48 15.56 1.55
N ASP A 64 7.85 14.44 2.19
CA ASP A 64 8.86 13.47 1.73
C ASP A 64 8.27 12.40 0.81
N GLU A 65 7.00 12.53 0.46
CA GLU A 65 6.31 11.52 -0.32
C GLU A 65 6.76 11.50 -1.78
N GLU A 66 7.24 10.34 -2.23
CA GLU A 66 7.73 10.16 -3.59
C GLU A 66 6.61 10.10 -4.64
N ASN A 67 6.92 10.58 -5.85
CA ASN A 67 6.03 10.53 -7.02
C ASN A 67 4.70 11.27 -6.87
N VAL A 68 4.66 12.33 -6.06
CA VAL A 68 3.47 13.17 -5.88
C VAL A 68 3.56 14.47 -6.68
N ASN A 69 2.51 14.78 -7.44
CA ASN A 69 2.33 16.13 -8.00
C ASN A 69 1.70 17.06 -6.95
N PHE A 70 2.53 17.65 -6.09
CA PHE A 70 2.09 18.54 -5.01
C PHE A 70 1.29 19.75 -5.52
N GLU A 71 1.64 20.32 -6.68
CA GLU A 71 0.93 21.48 -7.23
C GLU A 71 -0.56 21.20 -7.48
N GLU A 72 -0.86 20.00 -7.96
CA GLU A 72 -2.24 19.57 -8.21
C GLU A 72 -2.95 19.16 -6.91
N LEU A 73 -2.23 18.50 -5.99
CA LEU A 73 -2.81 17.79 -4.86
C LEU A 73 -3.08 18.66 -3.61
N ILE A 74 -2.27 19.69 -3.33
CA ILE A 74 -2.34 20.50 -2.09
C ILE A 74 -2.60 21.99 -2.38
N SER A 75 -3.15 22.73 -1.40
CA SER A 75 -3.53 24.15 -1.60
C SER A 75 -2.38 25.01 -2.15
N LYS A 76 -2.70 26.14 -2.78
CA LYS A 76 -1.66 27.00 -3.38
C LYS A 76 -0.71 27.52 -2.29
N GLU A 77 -1.26 27.85 -1.13
CA GLU A 77 -0.54 28.31 0.05
C GLU A 77 0.43 27.23 0.56
N ASP A 78 -0.06 26.00 0.72
CA ASP A 78 0.75 24.87 1.14
C ASP A 78 1.82 24.51 0.10
N TYR A 79 1.52 24.63 -1.19
CA TYR A 79 2.49 24.40 -2.24
C TYR A 79 3.63 25.44 -2.22
N GLN A 80 3.34 26.70 -1.91
CA GLN A 80 4.40 27.69 -1.69
C GLN A 80 5.25 27.35 -0.47
N LEU A 81 4.64 26.84 0.60
CA LEU A 81 5.38 26.37 1.78
C LEU A 81 6.28 25.18 1.43
N TYR A 82 5.76 24.20 0.69
CA TYR A 82 6.54 23.06 0.17
C TYR A 82 7.73 23.54 -0.67
N LEU A 83 7.52 24.41 -1.66
CA LEU A 83 8.59 24.95 -2.50
C LEU A 83 9.64 25.73 -1.70
N LYS A 84 9.20 26.47 -0.68
CA LYS A 84 10.11 27.18 0.22
C LYS A 84 10.98 26.20 1.00
N ARG A 85 10.38 25.16 1.58
CA ARG A 85 11.09 24.13 2.35
C ARG A 85 12.06 23.33 1.50
N GLN A 86 11.66 22.93 0.29
CA GLN A 86 12.54 22.26 -0.69
C GLN A 86 13.81 23.07 -1.02
N LYS A 87 13.71 24.41 -1.06
CA LYS A 87 14.87 25.28 -1.28
C LYS A 87 15.79 25.39 -0.07
N GLU A 88 15.25 25.25 1.13
CA GLU A 88 16.00 25.37 2.38
C GLU A 88 16.78 24.09 2.74
N GLY A 89 16.52 22.98 2.03
CA GLY A 89 17.29 21.73 2.14
C GLY A 89 16.78 20.77 3.21
N ALA A 90 17.62 19.79 3.56
CA ALA A 90 17.25 18.71 4.48
C ALA A 90 16.91 19.25 5.88
N ARG A 91 15.81 18.75 6.44
CA ARG A 91 15.30 19.09 7.77
C ARG A 91 14.96 17.82 8.55
N ASP A 92 14.96 17.93 9.87
CA ASP A 92 14.63 16.82 10.77
C ASP A 92 13.11 16.61 10.93
N ASP A 93 12.29 17.53 10.41
CA ASP A 93 10.83 17.49 10.49
C ASP A 93 10.17 17.26 9.12
N VAL A 94 9.17 16.36 9.07
CA VAL A 94 8.32 16.15 7.89
C VAL A 94 7.02 16.92 8.07
N VAL A 95 6.72 17.84 7.15
CA VAL A 95 5.43 18.53 7.14
C VAL A 95 4.38 17.68 6.43
N VAL A 96 3.17 17.70 6.99
CA VAL A 96 2.02 17.00 6.43
C VAL A 96 0.99 18.03 5.97
N PHE A 97 0.52 17.87 4.74
CA PHE A 97 -0.45 18.73 4.09
C PHE A 97 -1.81 18.04 3.95
N ASN A 98 -2.86 18.86 3.89
CA ASN A 98 -4.20 18.37 3.57
C ASN A 98 -4.43 18.41 2.05
N PRO A 99 -4.91 17.32 1.44
CA PRO A 99 -5.23 17.33 0.02
C PRO A 99 -6.42 18.26 -0.31
N LYS A 100 -6.46 18.80 -1.53
CA LYS A 100 -7.47 19.77 -1.99
C LYS A 100 -8.88 19.19 -2.10
N TYR A 101 -9.03 17.90 -2.36
CA TYR A 101 -10.35 17.29 -2.43
C TYR A 101 -11.04 17.41 -1.07
N LYS A 102 -12.37 17.45 -1.00
CA LYS A 102 -13.08 17.66 0.28
C LYS A 102 -13.46 16.36 0.96
N PHE A 103 -13.83 15.37 0.16
CA PHE A 103 -14.25 14.08 0.65
C PHE A 103 -13.03 13.24 1.05
N ARG A 104 -13.09 12.60 2.21
CA ARG A 104 -12.01 11.78 2.73
C ARG A 104 -12.55 10.37 2.92
N PRO A 105 -12.19 9.43 2.03
CA PRO A 105 -12.85 8.14 2.01
C PRO A 105 -12.42 7.31 3.22
N ASN A 106 -13.38 6.64 3.84
CA ASN A 106 -13.11 5.67 4.90
C ASN A 106 -12.70 4.31 4.31
N GLY A 107 -12.32 3.36 5.17
CA GLY A 107 -11.84 2.04 4.71
C GLY A 107 -12.88 1.26 3.90
N GLU A 108 -14.16 1.34 4.25
CA GLU A 108 -15.24 0.64 3.53
C GLU A 108 -15.42 1.23 2.12
N GLU A 109 -15.40 2.54 2.00
CA GLU A 109 -15.53 3.25 0.72
C GLU A 109 -14.32 3.01 -0.19
N ILE A 110 -13.12 2.92 0.39
CA ILE A 110 -11.92 2.53 -0.34
C ILE A 110 -12.06 1.10 -0.86
N LEU A 111 -12.42 0.13 0.00
CA LEU A 111 -12.57 -1.26 -0.43
C LEU A 111 -13.64 -1.42 -1.52
N GLU A 112 -14.77 -0.74 -1.38
CA GLU A 112 -15.82 -0.73 -2.40
C GLU A 112 -15.26 -0.22 -3.74
N LYS A 113 -14.49 0.88 -3.71
CA LYS A 113 -13.89 1.45 -4.92
C LYS A 113 -12.79 0.57 -5.51
N VAL A 114 -11.97 -0.07 -4.67
CA VAL A 114 -10.94 -1.02 -5.12
C VAL A 114 -11.57 -2.25 -5.77
N ASN A 115 -12.70 -2.72 -5.24
CA ASN A 115 -13.45 -3.84 -5.81
C ASN A 115 -14.07 -3.52 -7.20
N GLU A 116 -14.26 -2.24 -7.53
CA GLU A 116 -14.64 -1.81 -8.88
C GLU A 116 -13.48 -1.98 -9.89
N PHE A 117 -12.23 -1.87 -9.43
CA PHE A 117 -11.02 -2.00 -10.27
C PHE A 117 -10.48 -3.42 -10.34
N PHE A 118 -10.51 -4.13 -9.22
CA PHE A 118 -9.91 -5.45 -9.04
C PHE A 118 -10.92 -6.38 -8.36
N ASP A 119 -11.00 -7.63 -8.80
CA ASP A 119 -11.77 -8.65 -8.10
C ASP A 119 -11.01 -9.06 -6.82
N LEU A 120 -11.35 -8.41 -5.70
CA LEU A 120 -10.67 -8.60 -4.42
C LEU A 120 -10.79 -10.05 -3.92
N ASP A 121 -11.92 -10.71 -4.18
CA ASP A 121 -12.16 -12.09 -3.77
C ASP A 121 -11.25 -13.06 -4.53
N ALA A 122 -11.03 -12.81 -5.83
CA ALA A 122 -10.08 -13.57 -6.62
C ALA A 122 -8.64 -13.39 -6.12
N MET A 123 -8.24 -12.14 -5.82
CA MET A 123 -6.90 -11.82 -5.32
C MET A 123 -6.62 -12.43 -3.94
N ASP A 124 -7.59 -12.35 -3.01
CA ASP A 124 -7.46 -12.96 -1.67
C ASP A 124 -7.33 -14.50 -1.77
N LYS A 125 -7.98 -15.13 -2.75
CA LYS A 125 -7.88 -16.57 -2.98
C LYS A 125 -6.51 -16.97 -3.54
N GLU A 126 -5.96 -16.20 -4.45
CA GLU A 126 -4.62 -16.44 -5.02
C GLU A 126 -3.52 -16.29 -3.96
N ASP A 127 -3.52 -15.21 -3.17
CA ASP A 127 -2.51 -14.99 -2.11
C ASP A 127 -2.52 -16.12 -1.07
N ARG A 128 -3.71 -16.67 -0.76
CA ARG A 128 -3.83 -17.84 0.14
C ARG A 128 -3.25 -19.12 -0.45
N GLN A 129 -3.33 -19.32 -1.77
CA GLN A 129 -2.80 -20.51 -2.43
C GLN A 129 -1.27 -20.49 -2.51
N VAL A 130 -0.68 -19.32 -2.80
CA VAL A 130 0.79 -19.14 -2.86
C VAL A 130 1.45 -19.40 -1.50
N ARG A 131 0.73 -19.14 -0.40
CA ARG A 131 1.25 -19.27 0.97
C ARG A 131 0.96 -20.61 1.64
N GLN A 132 0.55 -21.63 0.88
CA GLN A 132 0.57 -22.99 1.39
C GLN A 132 2.04 -23.39 1.56
N PHE A 133 2.57 -23.17 2.77
CA PHE A 133 3.82 -23.79 3.17
C PHE A 133 3.56 -25.30 3.14
N PRO A 134 4.30 -26.09 2.32
CA PRO A 134 4.19 -27.53 2.42
C PRO A 134 4.52 -27.92 3.87
N GLU A 135 3.70 -28.78 4.48
CA GLU A 135 4.00 -29.43 5.77
C GLU A 135 5.14 -30.45 5.58
N GLU A 136 6.21 -30.06 4.91
CA GLU A 136 7.44 -30.83 4.87
C GLU A 136 8.16 -30.59 6.19
N SER A 137 8.68 -31.67 6.78
CA SER A 137 9.54 -31.61 7.95
C SER A 137 10.71 -30.67 7.64
N TYR A 138 10.71 -29.50 8.27
CA TYR A 138 11.80 -28.55 8.17
C TYR A 138 13.04 -29.18 8.83
N GLU A 139 13.97 -29.68 8.01
CA GLU A 139 15.29 -30.10 8.48
C GLU A 139 16.12 -28.85 8.74
N LEU A 140 16.69 -28.77 9.95
CA LEU A 140 17.54 -27.65 10.32
C LEU A 140 18.84 -27.73 9.51
N PRO A 141 19.35 -26.62 8.97
CA PRO A 141 20.68 -26.61 8.36
C PRO A 141 21.76 -27.13 9.35
N PRO A 142 22.75 -27.94 8.90
CA PRO A 142 23.66 -28.67 9.80
C PRO A 142 24.47 -27.79 10.77
N HIS A 143 24.77 -26.56 10.36
CA HIS A 143 25.50 -25.59 11.19
C HIS A 143 24.65 -25.01 12.34
N ILE A 144 23.31 -25.11 12.26
CA ILE A 144 22.37 -24.68 13.31
C ILE A 144 22.12 -25.83 14.29
N GLU A 145 22.02 -27.07 13.79
CA GLU A 145 21.87 -28.27 14.64
C GLU A 145 23.02 -28.41 15.64
N SER A 146 24.25 -28.29 15.16
CA SER A 146 25.45 -28.34 16.00
C SER A 146 25.51 -27.24 17.07
N LEU A 147 24.94 -26.05 16.82
CA LEU A 147 24.81 -25.02 17.86
C LEU A 147 23.79 -25.42 18.91
N TYR A 148 22.66 -25.98 18.50
CA TYR A 148 21.60 -26.42 19.41
C TYR A 148 22.07 -27.54 20.34
N GLU A 149 22.80 -28.52 19.79
CA GLU A 149 23.42 -29.62 20.56
C GLU A 149 24.39 -29.09 21.62
N GLN A 150 25.22 -28.11 21.28
CA GLN A 150 26.14 -27.45 22.23
C GLN A 150 25.42 -26.74 23.39
N TYR A 151 24.24 -26.16 23.14
CA TYR A 151 23.44 -25.53 24.20
C TYR A 151 22.76 -26.56 25.11
N THR A 152 22.31 -27.69 24.55
CA THR A 152 21.67 -28.76 25.34
C THR A 152 22.66 -29.59 26.15
N GLU A 153 23.90 -29.79 25.67
CA GLU A 153 24.94 -30.51 26.40
C GLU A 153 25.67 -29.65 27.46
N GLY A 154 25.58 -28.32 27.36
CA GLY A 154 26.27 -27.37 28.24
C GLY A 154 25.47 -26.87 29.45
N SER A 155 24.24 -27.35 29.68
CA SER A 155 23.36 -26.87 30.77
C SER A 155 23.08 -27.95 31.82
N GLU A 156 24.07 -28.22 32.69
CA GLU A 156 23.71 -28.71 34.02
C GLU A 156 23.03 -27.56 34.80
N PRO A 157 21.81 -27.75 35.33
CA PRO A 157 21.16 -26.71 36.12
C PRO A 157 21.98 -26.47 37.40
N PRO A 158 22.25 -25.20 37.78
CA PRO A 158 22.93 -24.91 39.03
C PRO A 158 22.09 -25.43 40.22
N GLN A 159 22.74 -26.20 41.11
CA GLN A 159 22.17 -26.77 42.34
C GLN A 159 21.79 -25.71 43.36
#